data_AF-A0A934LU78-F1
#
_entry.id   AF-A0A934LU78-F1
#
_cell.length_a   1.000
_cell.length_b   1.000
_cell.length_c   1.000
_cell.angle_alpha   90.00
_cell.angle_beta   90.00
_cell.angle_gamma   90.00
#
_symmetry.space_group_name_H-M   'P 1'
#
loop_
_entity.id
_entity.type
_entity.pdbx_description
1 polymer ?
#
loop_
_entity_poly.entity_id
_entity_poly.type
_entity_poly.pdbx_seq_one_letter_code
_entity_poly.pdbx_strand_id
1 'polypeptide(L)'
;MNDMSMEELRGKVSAVLPIMLIVLLVLGNIGLGAALLGPAWLEYNDLSSQVNARQQALDNSITNQQGNAEVIELQLTRAETSMTEAGRVFLSGAEADSILNNLYGYASSVGVEITDLQLQAPPEGEADNENSDLYDVRTFRLQIEGGIPQIVGFMALFQEASVPAVALKNLNLTQGETRDILTMDMLLYTSPYAPGDVLESLPAVIRPAPMPTPFPTPTPLRPTPTATMAPSPTPVPPTLVPPTPTISGPVVSLGTYDDNHSAIRYTAGLWETIESLSGYGGGYHYSQDANAEMEFVFVGTDVVVQYVAFTNFGIFEVYVDGILRGEADSYAAEGTFGQVFRVGGLPHNIHTLTLRNTARRNPSSEGTVIAIDAIHVLQPSLPDPTPPGGD
;
A
#
# COMPACT_ATOMS: atom_id res chain seq x y z
N MET A 1 -19.29 97.33 6.77
CA MET A 1 -20.75 97.07 6.69
C MET A 1 -21.22 97.55 5.32
N ASN A 2 -21.43 96.64 4.36
CA ASN A 2 -22.11 97.00 3.12
C ASN A 2 -23.60 97.15 3.43
N ASP A 3 -24.08 98.40 3.48
CA ASP A 3 -25.49 98.72 3.54
C ASP A 3 -26.07 98.50 2.13
N MET A 4 -26.38 97.25 1.82
CA MET A 4 -27.03 96.90 0.55
C MET A 4 -28.43 97.50 0.54
N SER A 5 -28.66 98.45 -0.36
CA SER A 5 -29.95 99.09 -0.52
C SER A 5 -31.05 98.05 -0.83
N MET A 6 -32.25 98.27 -0.31
CA MET A 6 -33.40 97.37 -0.46
C MET A 6 -33.77 97.09 -1.93
N GLU A 7 -33.41 97.97 -2.87
CA GLU A 7 -33.60 97.72 -4.31
C GLU A 7 -32.58 96.71 -4.89
N GLU A 8 -31.32 96.76 -4.44
CA GLU A 8 -30.29 95.82 -4.87
C GLU A 8 -30.55 94.40 -4.33
N LEU A 9 -31.07 94.32 -3.10
CA LEU A 9 -31.54 93.07 -2.48
C LEU A 9 -32.74 92.49 -3.23
N ARG A 10 -33.71 93.31 -3.62
CA ARG A 10 -34.90 92.85 -4.36
C ARG A 10 -34.55 92.34 -5.76
N GLY A 11 -33.61 92.99 -6.45
CA GLY A 11 -33.10 92.54 -7.75
C GLY A 11 -32.31 91.23 -7.67
N LYS A 12 -31.42 91.07 -6.68
CA LYS A 12 -30.65 89.84 -6.49
C LYS A 12 -31.52 88.66 -6.02
N VAL A 13 -32.49 88.89 -5.14
CA VAL A 13 -33.44 87.85 -4.69
C VAL A 13 -34.32 87.37 -5.86
N SER A 14 -34.78 88.28 -6.72
CA SER A 14 -35.52 87.93 -7.94
C SER A 14 -34.71 87.06 -8.92
N ALA A 15 -33.39 87.24 -8.99
CA ALA A 15 -32.52 86.49 -9.89
C ALA A 15 -32.10 85.12 -9.33
N VAL A 16 -31.98 84.98 -8.00
CA VAL A 16 -31.50 83.75 -7.35
C VAL A 16 -32.63 82.76 -7.02
N LEU A 17 -33.85 83.26 -6.81
CA LEU A 17 -35.04 82.42 -6.50
C LEU A 17 -35.31 81.31 -7.55
N PRO A 18 -35.28 81.55 -8.87
CA PRO A 18 -35.51 80.48 -9.84
C PRO A 18 -34.39 79.43 -9.84
N ILE A 19 -33.14 79.83 -9.62
CA ILE A 19 -32.00 78.91 -9.53
C ILE A 19 -32.14 78.00 -8.30
N MET A 20 -32.53 78.57 -7.16
CA MET A 20 -32.73 77.83 -5.92
C MET A 20 -33.89 76.81 -6.05
N LEU A 21 -34.96 77.19 -6.75
CA LEU A 21 -36.07 76.28 -7.09
C LEU A 21 -35.65 75.15 -8.01
N ILE A 22 -34.82 75.42 -9.03
CA ILE A 22 -34.29 74.39 -9.92
C ILE A 22 -33.39 73.42 -9.13
N VAL A 23 -32.53 73.92 -8.25
CA VAL A 23 -31.67 73.09 -7.40
C VAL A 23 -32.50 72.20 -6.47
N LEU A 24 -33.54 72.74 -5.84
CA LEU A 24 -34.47 71.95 -5.02
C LEU A 24 -35.21 70.88 -5.84
N LEU A 25 -35.63 71.21 -7.06
CA LEU A 25 -36.28 70.26 -7.96
C LEU A 25 -35.32 69.13 -8.37
N VAL A 26 -34.06 69.45 -8.67
CA VAL A 26 -33.03 68.45 -9.01
C VAL A 26 -32.73 67.55 -7.82
N LEU A 27 -32.56 68.12 -6.62
CA LEU A 27 -32.33 67.34 -5.40
C LEU A 27 -33.53 66.45 -5.05
N GLY A 28 -34.76 66.95 -5.24
CA GLY A 28 -35.98 66.16 -5.07
C GLY A 28 -36.06 64.97 -6.04
N ASN A 29 -35.68 65.18 -7.31
CA ASN A 29 -35.64 64.10 -8.30
C ASN A 29 -34.55 63.06 -8.01
N ILE A 30 -33.36 63.49 -7.55
CA ILE A 30 -32.27 62.58 -7.14
C ILE A 30 -32.70 61.75 -5.92
N GLY A 31 -33.31 62.40 -4.92
CA GLY A 31 -33.82 61.71 -3.72
C GLY A 31 -34.92 60.71 -4.05
N LEU A 32 -35.85 61.06 -4.95
CA LEU A 32 -36.91 60.16 -5.43
C LEU A 32 -36.31 58.97 -6.21
N GLY A 33 -35.32 59.23 -7.08
CA GLY A 33 -34.61 58.18 -7.82
C GLY A 33 -33.89 57.20 -6.88
N ALA A 34 -33.21 57.70 -5.86
CA ALA A 34 -32.58 56.87 -4.84
C ALA A 34 -33.59 56.06 -4.01
N ALA A 35 -34.75 56.64 -3.68
CA ALA A 35 -35.80 55.95 -2.92
C ALA A 35 -36.52 54.86 -3.74
N LEU A 36 -36.72 55.07 -5.05
CA LEU A 36 -37.38 54.11 -5.94
C LEU A 36 -36.43 53.00 -6.42
N LEU A 37 -35.16 53.32 -6.69
CA LEU A 37 -34.18 52.38 -7.24
C LEU A 37 -33.27 51.76 -6.17
N GLY A 38 -33.14 52.36 -5.00
CA GLY A 38 -32.33 51.85 -3.89
C GLY A 38 -32.67 50.41 -3.48
N PRO A 39 -33.95 50.05 -3.28
CA PRO A 39 -34.33 48.68 -2.92
C PRO A 39 -33.96 47.66 -4.00
N ALA A 40 -34.24 47.97 -5.26
CA ALA A 40 -33.91 47.11 -6.40
C ALA A 40 -32.40 46.95 -6.63
N TRP A 41 -31.63 47.99 -6.30
CA TRP A 41 -30.16 47.96 -6.42
C TRP A 41 -29.50 47.10 -5.32
N LEU A 42 -30.06 47.10 -4.10
CA LEU A 42 -29.62 46.20 -3.04
C LEU A 42 -29.91 44.73 -3.37
N GLU A 43 -31.10 44.46 -3.92
CA GLU A 43 -31.48 43.13 -4.41
C GLU A 43 -30.58 42.66 -5.56
N TYR A 44 -30.22 43.55 -6.49
CA TYR A 44 -29.29 43.25 -7.57
C TYR A 44 -27.89 42.86 -7.06
N ASN A 45 -27.36 43.59 -6.07
CA ASN A 45 -26.05 43.29 -5.50
C ASN A 45 -26.04 41.94 -4.74
N ASP A 46 -27.12 41.65 -4.01
CA ASP A 46 -27.28 40.35 -3.33
C ASP A 46 -27.38 39.21 -4.34
N LEU A 47 -28.18 39.38 -5.39
CA LEU A 47 -28.33 38.39 -6.45
C LEU A 47 -27.00 38.16 -7.20
N SER A 48 -26.24 39.22 -7.47
CA SER A 48 -24.92 39.12 -8.10
C SER A 48 -23.93 38.35 -7.22
N SER A 49 -23.93 38.60 -5.92
CA SER A 49 -23.13 37.84 -4.95
C SER A 49 -23.50 36.36 -4.94
N GLN A 50 -24.81 36.06 -4.91
CA GLN A 50 -25.31 34.68 -4.94
C GLN A 50 -24.94 33.94 -6.23
N VAL A 51 -24.99 34.61 -7.39
CA VAL A 51 -24.60 34.00 -8.67
C VAL A 51 -23.11 33.69 -8.69
N ASN A 52 -22.26 34.60 -8.22
CA ASN A 52 -20.82 34.36 -8.14
C ASN A 52 -20.49 33.20 -7.19
N ALA A 53 -21.14 33.13 -6.03
CA ALA A 53 -20.98 32.03 -5.08
C ALA A 53 -21.42 30.68 -5.66
N ARG A 54 -22.54 30.65 -6.40
CA ARG A 54 -23.00 29.43 -7.08
C ARG A 54 -22.07 29.02 -8.21
N GLN A 55 -21.53 29.96 -8.98
CA GLN A 55 -20.57 29.67 -10.05
C GLN A 55 -19.28 29.04 -9.46
N GLN A 56 -18.77 29.61 -8.37
CA GLN A 56 -17.59 29.09 -7.69
C GLN A 56 -17.84 27.69 -7.08
N ALA A 57 -19.03 27.44 -6.53
CA ALA A 57 -19.41 26.11 -6.06
C ALA A 57 -19.48 25.09 -7.21
N LEU A 58 -19.92 25.53 -8.41
CA LEU A 58 -19.94 24.69 -9.60
C LEU A 58 -18.52 24.37 -10.08
N ASP A 59 -17.63 25.36 -10.15
CA ASP A 59 -16.22 25.17 -10.54
C ASP A 59 -15.47 24.24 -9.56
N ASN A 60 -15.75 24.38 -8.26
CA ASN A 60 -15.24 23.47 -7.23
C ASN A 60 -15.78 22.04 -7.41
N SER A 61 -17.05 21.89 -7.78
CA SER A 61 -17.65 20.57 -8.03
C SER A 61 -17.07 19.89 -9.28
N ILE A 62 -16.76 20.65 -10.33
CA ILE A 62 -16.12 20.16 -11.56
C ILE A 62 -14.67 19.73 -11.27
N THR A 63 -13.93 20.53 -10.50
CA THR A 63 -12.54 20.23 -10.10
C THR A 63 -12.48 18.98 -9.22
N ASN A 64 -13.41 18.83 -8.27
CA ASN A 64 -13.52 17.62 -7.45
C ASN A 64 -13.88 16.38 -8.28
N GLN A 65 -14.71 16.51 -9.32
CA GLN A 65 -15.01 15.40 -10.23
C GLN A 65 -13.82 15.01 -11.12
N GLN A 66 -13.02 15.96 -11.59
CA GLN A 66 -11.79 15.68 -12.35
C GLN A 66 -10.73 14.98 -11.49
N GLY A 67 -10.56 15.41 -10.23
CA GLY A 67 -9.71 14.70 -9.26
C GLY A 67 -10.18 13.26 -9.03
N ASN A 68 -11.49 13.02 -8.99
CA ASN A 68 -12.02 11.66 -8.84
C ASN A 68 -11.76 10.78 -10.07
N ALA A 69 -11.75 11.32 -11.30
CA ALA A 69 -11.43 10.55 -12.50
C ALA A 69 -9.96 10.11 -12.53
N GLU A 70 -9.04 11.01 -12.16
CA GLU A 70 -7.61 10.69 -12.04
C GLU A 70 -7.34 9.69 -10.90
N VAL A 71 -8.10 9.78 -9.80
CA VAL A 71 -8.06 8.79 -8.71
C VAL A 71 -8.58 7.43 -9.16
N ILE A 72 -9.63 7.35 -9.99
CA ILE A 72 -10.14 6.08 -10.52
C ILE A 72 -9.14 5.45 -11.49
N GLU A 73 -8.51 6.22 -12.38
CA GLU A 73 -7.45 5.70 -13.26
C GLU A 73 -6.25 5.19 -12.45
N LEU A 74 -5.83 5.95 -11.43
CA LEU A 74 -4.74 5.54 -10.55
C LEU A 74 -5.10 4.28 -9.73
N GLN A 75 -6.34 4.15 -9.29
CA GLN A 75 -6.84 2.96 -8.61
C GLN A 75 -6.89 1.76 -9.55
N LEU A 76 -7.28 1.93 -10.82
CA LEU A 76 -7.29 0.86 -11.80
C LEU A 76 -5.87 0.36 -12.09
N THR A 77 -4.92 1.27 -12.32
CA THR A 77 -3.51 0.90 -12.51
C THR A 77 -2.91 0.24 -11.27
N ARG A 78 -3.27 0.69 -10.06
CA ARG A 78 -2.82 0.06 -8.80
C ARG A 78 -3.44 -1.32 -8.60
N ALA A 79 -4.73 -1.49 -8.91
CA ALA A 79 -5.41 -2.78 -8.83
C ALA A 79 -4.79 -3.78 -9.81
N GLU A 80 -4.52 -3.36 -11.05
CA GLU A 80 -3.82 -4.18 -12.05
C GLU A 80 -2.41 -4.57 -11.59
N THR A 81 -1.66 -3.63 -11.02
CA THR A 81 -0.31 -3.88 -10.49
C THR A 81 -0.36 -4.84 -9.29
N SER A 82 -1.32 -4.67 -8.38
CA SER A 82 -1.50 -5.53 -7.21
C SER A 82 -1.90 -6.95 -7.59
N MET A 83 -2.79 -7.11 -8.58
CA MET A 83 -3.15 -8.42 -9.11
C MET A 83 -1.96 -9.12 -9.76
N THR A 84 -1.12 -8.36 -10.46
CA THR A 84 0.11 -8.87 -11.07
C THR A 84 1.13 -9.32 -10.01
N GLU A 85 1.34 -8.52 -8.96
CA GLU A 85 2.24 -8.87 -7.85
C GLU A 85 1.75 -10.09 -7.03
N ALA A 86 0.46 -10.16 -6.74
CA ALA A 86 -0.14 -11.33 -6.08
C ALA A 86 -0.05 -12.60 -6.97
N GLY A 87 -0.14 -12.43 -8.28
CA GLY A 87 -0.01 -13.49 -9.28
C GLY A 87 1.38 -14.11 -9.38
N ARG A 88 2.44 -13.44 -8.88
CA ARG A 88 3.84 -13.91 -8.97
C ARG A 88 4.13 -15.20 -8.21
N VAL A 89 3.26 -15.58 -7.28
CA VAL A 89 3.35 -16.84 -6.54
C VAL A 89 2.88 -18.03 -7.39
N PHE A 90 2.16 -17.77 -8.48
CA PHE A 90 1.56 -18.76 -9.37
C PHE A 90 2.27 -18.81 -10.72
N LEU A 91 2.17 -19.95 -11.40
CA LEU A 91 2.64 -20.10 -12.77
C LEU A 91 1.62 -19.51 -13.75
N SER A 92 2.10 -18.92 -14.83
CA SER A 92 1.25 -18.70 -16.00
C SER A 92 0.96 -20.02 -16.71
N GLY A 93 -0.12 -20.08 -17.50
CA GLY A 93 -0.44 -21.28 -18.29
C GLY A 93 0.68 -21.69 -19.26
N ALA A 94 1.39 -20.71 -19.84
CA ALA A 94 2.50 -20.96 -20.75
C ALA A 94 3.77 -21.49 -20.05
N GLU A 95 4.01 -21.06 -18.81
CA GLU A 95 5.10 -21.60 -17.99
C GLU A 95 4.81 -23.05 -17.56
N ALA A 96 3.57 -23.35 -17.18
CA ALA A 96 3.16 -24.72 -16.89
C ALA A 96 3.43 -25.66 -18.08
N ASP A 97 3.11 -25.21 -19.30
CA ASP A 97 3.42 -25.97 -20.53
C ASP A 97 4.93 -26.08 -20.79
N SER A 98 5.69 -25.03 -20.44
CA SER A 98 7.16 -25.01 -20.56
C SER A 98 7.84 -25.99 -19.60
N ILE A 99 7.33 -26.12 -18.37
CA ILE A 99 7.79 -27.12 -17.40
C ILE A 99 7.64 -28.53 -17.98
N LEU A 100 6.48 -28.83 -18.59
CA LEU A 100 6.24 -30.12 -19.22
C LEU A 100 7.22 -30.39 -20.36
N ASN A 101 7.49 -29.40 -21.21
CA ASN A 101 8.45 -29.54 -22.30
C ASN A 101 9.90 -29.74 -21.78
N ASN A 102 10.30 -29.00 -20.74
CA ASN A 102 11.61 -29.16 -20.10
C ASN A 102 11.78 -30.55 -19.49
N LEU A 103 10.73 -31.10 -18.89
CA LEU A 103 10.72 -32.44 -18.31
C LEU A 103 11.10 -33.52 -19.34
N TYR A 104 10.54 -33.46 -20.55
CA TYR A 104 10.93 -34.34 -21.66
C TYR A 104 12.38 -34.13 -22.10
N GLY A 105 12.85 -32.87 -22.09
CA GLY A 105 14.25 -32.53 -22.35
C GLY A 105 15.22 -33.13 -21.33
N TYR A 106 14.90 -33.00 -20.03
CA TYR A 106 15.68 -33.60 -18.95
C TYR A 106 15.71 -35.12 -19.09
N ALA A 107 14.55 -35.75 -19.32
CA ALA A 107 14.44 -37.20 -19.47
C ALA A 107 15.36 -37.73 -20.59
N SER A 108 15.31 -37.07 -21.75
CA SER A 108 16.18 -37.37 -22.88
C SER A 108 17.66 -37.18 -22.57
N SER A 109 18.03 -36.16 -21.79
CA SER A 109 19.43 -35.85 -21.45
C SER A 109 20.09 -36.86 -20.51
N VAL A 110 19.33 -37.47 -19.60
CA VAL A 110 19.84 -38.45 -18.62
C VAL A 110 19.59 -39.90 -19.05
N GLY A 111 18.86 -40.10 -20.15
CA GLY A 111 18.53 -41.42 -20.70
C GLY A 111 17.46 -42.16 -19.90
N VAL A 112 16.52 -41.44 -19.30
CA VAL A 112 15.29 -41.99 -18.70
C VAL A 112 14.11 -41.79 -19.65
N GLU A 113 13.13 -42.70 -19.60
CA GLU A 113 11.97 -42.68 -20.50
C GLU A 113 10.71 -42.31 -19.71
N ILE A 114 9.96 -41.31 -20.18
CA ILE A 114 8.66 -40.97 -19.59
C ILE A 114 7.61 -41.89 -20.24
N THR A 115 7.18 -42.91 -19.50
CA THR A 115 6.25 -43.94 -19.98
C THR A 115 4.80 -43.48 -19.90
N ASP A 116 4.46 -42.69 -18.89
CA ASP A 116 3.10 -42.17 -18.68
C ASP A 116 3.15 -40.76 -18.12
N LEU A 117 2.35 -39.86 -18.70
CA LEU A 117 2.12 -38.51 -18.23
C LEU A 117 0.64 -38.18 -18.45
N GLN A 118 -0.15 -38.20 -17.38
CA GLN A 118 -1.59 -38.02 -17.45
C GLN A 118 -2.06 -36.91 -16.53
N LEU A 119 -2.93 -36.03 -17.05
CA LEU A 119 -3.67 -35.08 -16.24
C LEU A 119 -4.64 -35.85 -15.33
N GLN A 120 -4.55 -35.60 -14.04
CA GLN A 120 -5.41 -36.19 -13.02
C GLN A 120 -6.38 -35.16 -12.47
N ALA A 121 -7.49 -35.66 -11.92
CA ALA A 121 -8.34 -34.83 -11.07
C ALA A 121 -7.50 -34.29 -9.90
N PRO A 122 -7.69 -33.01 -9.51
CA PRO A 122 -7.04 -32.47 -8.33
C PRO A 122 -7.34 -33.33 -7.10
N PRO A 123 -6.41 -33.45 -6.14
CA PRO A 123 -6.65 -34.21 -4.92
C PRO A 123 -7.86 -33.67 -4.14
N GLU A 124 -8.57 -34.55 -3.44
CA GLU A 124 -9.74 -34.20 -2.63
C GLU A 124 -9.40 -33.07 -1.64
N GLY A 125 -10.13 -31.95 -1.71
CA GLY A 125 -9.86 -30.72 -0.95
C GLY A 125 -9.16 -29.60 -1.73
N GLU A 126 -8.65 -29.88 -2.94
CA GLU A 126 -8.11 -28.87 -3.89
C GLU A 126 -9.04 -28.67 -5.11
N ALA A 127 -10.15 -29.41 -5.19
CA ALA A 127 -11.11 -29.42 -6.30
C ALA A 127 -12.38 -28.56 -6.06
N ASP A 128 -12.71 -28.28 -4.80
CA ASP A 128 -13.89 -27.49 -4.36
C ASP A 128 -13.44 -26.17 -3.69
N ASN A 129 -12.46 -25.50 -4.30
CA ASN A 129 -11.89 -24.29 -3.71
C ASN A 129 -12.86 -23.13 -3.98
N GLU A 130 -13.28 -22.41 -2.94
CA GLU A 130 -13.97 -21.10 -3.07
C GLU A 130 -13.17 -20.08 -3.90
N ASN A 131 -11.89 -20.37 -4.15
CA ASN A 131 -10.91 -19.55 -4.86
C ASN A 131 -10.59 -20.05 -6.30
N SER A 132 -11.41 -20.91 -6.91
CA SER A 132 -11.18 -21.40 -8.29
C SER A 132 -11.05 -20.28 -9.34
N ASP A 133 -11.61 -19.10 -9.05
CA ASP A 133 -11.54 -17.93 -9.92
C ASP A 133 -10.19 -17.19 -9.83
N LEU A 134 -9.38 -17.48 -8.81
CA LEU A 134 -8.08 -16.85 -8.55
C LEU A 134 -6.90 -17.72 -9.02
N TYR A 135 -7.00 -19.04 -8.86
CA TYR A 135 -5.99 -19.99 -9.31
C TYR A 135 -6.60 -21.37 -9.64
N ASP A 136 -5.94 -22.08 -10.54
CA ASP A 136 -6.27 -23.44 -10.98
C ASP A 136 -5.10 -24.38 -10.67
N VAL A 137 -5.42 -25.60 -10.22
CA VAL A 137 -4.43 -26.61 -9.84
C VAL A 137 -4.42 -27.73 -10.89
N ARG A 138 -3.34 -27.79 -11.66
CA ARG A 138 -3.14 -28.85 -12.66
C ARG A 138 -2.31 -29.97 -12.07
N THR A 139 -2.92 -31.13 -11.87
CA THR A 139 -2.24 -32.30 -11.32
C THR A 139 -1.85 -33.26 -12.43
N PHE A 140 -0.57 -33.60 -12.53
CA PHE A 140 -0.03 -34.55 -13.51
C PHE A 140 0.56 -35.76 -12.79
N ARG A 141 0.11 -36.97 -13.15
CA ARG A 141 0.81 -38.19 -12.76
C ARG A 141 1.89 -38.48 -13.78
N LEU A 142 3.11 -38.66 -13.29
CA LEU A 142 4.30 -38.89 -14.07
C LEU A 142 4.91 -40.25 -13.70
N GLN A 143 5.15 -41.08 -14.71
CA GLN A 143 5.83 -42.36 -14.59
C GLN A 143 7.09 -42.36 -15.47
N ILE A 144 8.23 -42.62 -14.83
CA ILE A 144 9.55 -42.62 -15.48
C ILE A 144 10.19 -43.98 -15.28
N GLU A 145 10.74 -44.53 -16.36
CA GLU A 145 11.50 -45.77 -16.34
C GLU A 145 12.98 -45.52 -16.62
N GLY A 146 13.84 -46.09 -15.78
CA GLY A 146 15.28 -45.92 -15.88
C GLY A 146 16.05 -46.69 -14.82
N GLY A 147 17.38 -46.57 -14.82
CA GLY A 147 18.18 -47.04 -13.69
C GLY A 147 18.17 -46.00 -12.55
N ILE A 148 18.29 -46.46 -11.30
CA ILE A 148 18.35 -45.55 -10.12
C ILE A 148 19.33 -44.37 -10.32
N PRO A 149 20.57 -44.54 -10.83
CA PRO A 149 21.48 -43.41 -11.01
C PRO A 149 20.97 -42.36 -12.01
N GLN A 150 20.30 -42.80 -13.08
CA GLN A 150 19.72 -41.91 -14.08
C GLN A 150 18.46 -41.21 -13.55
N ILE A 151 17.63 -41.91 -12.78
CA ILE A 151 16.45 -41.34 -12.11
C ILE A 151 16.87 -40.27 -11.10
N VAL A 152 17.91 -40.53 -10.30
CA VAL A 152 18.46 -39.53 -9.36
C VAL A 152 19.05 -38.34 -10.11
N GLY A 153 19.73 -38.56 -11.23
CA GLY A 153 20.24 -37.49 -12.09
C GLY A 153 19.14 -36.65 -12.71
N PHE A 154 18.04 -37.27 -13.11
CA PHE A 154 16.84 -36.58 -13.60
C PHE A 154 16.21 -35.69 -12.53
N MET A 155 16.01 -36.23 -11.31
CA MET A 155 15.49 -35.45 -10.19
C MET A 155 16.38 -34.27 -9.82
N ALA A 156 17.70 -34.39 -10.01
CA ALA A 156 18.65 -33.31 -9.77
C ALA A 156 18.60 -32.20 -10.83
N LEU A 157 18.13 -32.49 -12.05
CA LEU A 157 18.00 -31.51 -13.13
C LEU A 157 16.65 -30.77 -13.11
N PHE A 158 15.66 -31.34 -12.43
CA PHE A 158 14.32 -30.79 -12.31
C PHE A 158 14.25 -29.64 -11.28
N GLN A 159 14.84 -28.51 -11.66
CA GLN A 159 15.01 -27.32 -10.83
C GLN A 159 13.69 -26.61 -10.54
N GLU A 160 12.71 -26.78 -11.41
CA GLU A 160 11.36 -26.22 -11.33
C GLU A 160 10.61 -26.70 -10.08
N ALA A 161 10.97 -27.86 -9.51
CA ALA A 161 10.47 -28.34 -8.22
C ALA A 161 10.92 -27.50 -7.01
N SER A 162 11.84 -26.55 -7.20
CA SER A 162 12.27 -25.61 -6.15
C SER A 162 11.38 -24.38 -6.06
N VAL A 163 10.44 -24.21 -6.99
CA VAL A 163 9.49 -23.08 -7.03
C VAL A 163 8.28 -23.41 -6.16
N PRO A 164 7.79 -22.48 -5.32
CA PRO A 164 6.60 -22.71 -4.48
C PRO A 164 5.34 -23.12 -5.26
N ALA A 165 5.22 -22.67 -6.52
CA ALA A 165 4.12 -22.98 -7.43
C ALA A 165 4.12 -24.43 -7.98
N VAL A 166 5.18 -25.21 -7.69
CA VAL A 166 5.33 -26.60 -8.13
C VAL A 166 5.48 -27.49 -6.90
N ALA A 167 4.53 -28.40 -6.70
CA ALA A 167 4.61 -29.38 -5.61
C ALA A 167 4.71 -30.80 -6.15
N LEU A 168 5.54 -31.62 -5.51
CA LEU A 168 5.66 -33.05 -5.82
C LEU A 168 5.09 -33.87 -4.67
N LYS A 169 4.11 -34.71 -4.98
CA LYS A 169 3.45 -35.62 -4.04
C LYS A 169 3.60 -37.07 -4.53
N ASN A 170 3.37 -38.01 -3.63
CA ASN A 170 3.29 -39.44 -3.93
C ASN A 170 4.49 -40.03 -4.69
N LEU A 171 5.73 -39.61 -4.34
CA LEU A 171 6.94 -40.17 -4.93
C LEU A 171 7.13 -41.62 -4.50
N ASN A 172 7.15 -42.53 -5.47
CA ASN A 172 7.35 -43.95 -5.24
C ASN A 172 8.32 -44.53 -6.27
N LEU A 173 9.38 -45.19 -5.79
CA LEU A 173 10.35 -45.88 -6.63
C LEU A 173 10.15 -47.39 -6.47
N THR A 174 9.71 -48.05 -7.54
CA THR A 174 9.52 -49.49 -7.58
C THR A 174 10.62 -50.13 -8.41
N GLN A 175 11.29 -51.14 -7.85
CA GLN A 175 12.35 -51.88 -8.55
C GLN A 175 11.71 -52.88 -9.54
N GLY A 176 12.00 -52.73 -10.83
CA GLY A 176 11.50 -53.64 -11.86
C GLY A 176 12.53 -54.70 -12.24
N GLU A 177 12.10 -55.73 -12.98
CA GLU A 177 13.00 -56.85 -13.38
C GLU A 177 14.12 -56.42 -14.36
N THR A 178 13.93 -55.31 -15.08
CA THR A 178 14.88 -54.81 -16.11
C THR A 178 15.13 -53.30 -16.05
N ARG A 179 14.16 -52.50 -15.59
CA ARG A 179 14.27 -51.06 -15.34
C ARG A 179 13.45 -50.70 -14.11
N ASP A 180 13.90 -49.72 -13.34
CA ASP A 180 13.19 -49.21 -12.17
C ASP A 180 12.18 -48.15 -12.60
N ILE A 181 11.09 -48.07 -11.86
CA ILE A 181 9.96 -47.19 -12.17
C ILE A 181 9.79 -46.17 -11.05
N LEU A 182 9.94 -44.89 -11.37
CA LEU A 182 9.57 -43.79 -10.49
C LEU A 182 8.17 -43.28 -10.88
N THR A 183 7.25 -43.28 -9.92
CA THR A 183 5.94 -42.66 -10.05
C THR A 183 5.86 -41.45 -9.12
N MET A 184 5.32 -40.33 -9.59
CA MET A 184 5.06 -39.13 -8.78
C MET A 184 3.85 -38.37 -9.30
N ASP A 185 3.20 -37.60 -8.42
CA ASP A 185 2.18 -36.64 -8.79
C ASP A 185 2.76 -35.22 -8.69
N MET A 186 2.69 -34.46 -9.78
CA MET A 186 3.17 -33.08 -9.89
C MET A 186 1.98 -32.14 -9.92
N LEU A 187 1.91 -31.22 -8.96
CA LEU A 187 0.86 -30.21 -8.86
C LEU A 187 1.45 -28.88 -9.33
N LEU A 188 0.81 -28.27 -10.32
CA LEU A 188 1.15 -26.96 -10.84
C LEU A 188 0.04 -25.97 -10.47
N TYR A 189 0.38 -25.00 -9.63
CA TYR A 189 -0.53 -23.93 -9.27
C TYR A 189 -0.44 -22.81 -10.32
N THR A 190 -1.50 -22.64 -11.10
CA THR A 190 -1.55 -21.68 -12.21
C THR A 190 -2.57 -20.57 -11.95
N SER A 191 -2.30 -19.35 -12.42
CA SER A 191 -3.26 -18.23 -12.32
C SER A 191 -3.31 -17.46 -13.64
N PRO A 192 -4.49 -16.99 -14.10
CA PRO A 192 -4.59 -16.11 -15.25
C PRO A 192 -3.97 -14.72 -15.00
N TYR A 193 -3.68 -14.38 -13.74
CA TYR A 193 -3.06 -13.12 -13.33
C TYR A 193 -1.54 -13.24 -13.14
N ALA A 194 -0.96 -14.41 -13.40
CA ALA A 194 0.49 -14.62 -13.27
C ALA A 194 1.26 -13.90 -14.40
N PRO A 195 2.33 -13.13 -14.08
CA PRO A 195 3.06 -12.33 -15.07
C PRO A 195 3.95 -13.13 -16.02
N GLY A 196 4.28 -14.39 -15.71
CA GLY A 196 5.05 -15.25 -16.60
C GLY A 196 6.58 -15.20 -16.43
N ASP A 197 7.08 -14.67 -15.30
CA ASP A 197 8.51 -14.48 -15.01
C ASP A 197 9.07 -15.46 -13.95
N VAL A 198 8.25 -16.37 -13.45
CA VAL A 198 8.57 -17.23 -12.30
C VAL A 198 9.72 -18.18 -12.65
N LEU A 199 9.71 -18.76 -13.85
CA LEU A 199 10.78 -19.67 -14.32
C LEU A 199 12.09 -18.96 -14.67
N GLU A 200 12.08 -17.64 -14.87
CA GLU A 200 13.29 -16.87 -15.19
C GLU A 200 14.18 -16.62 -13.95
N SER A 201 13.61 -16.80 -12.76
CA SER A 201 14.28 -16.56 -11.47
C SER A 201 14.97 -17.80 -10.86
N LEU A 202 15.01 -18.92 -11.58
CA LEU A 202 15.58 -20.18 -11.08
C LEU A 202 17.10 -20.06 -10.81
N PRO A 203 17.60 -20.57 -9.67
CA PRO A 203 19.03 -20.53 -9.35
C PRO A 203 19.82 -21.32 -10.39
N ALA A 204 20.91 -20.74 -10.92
CA ALA A 204 21.74 -21.37 -11.94
C ALA A 204 22.33 -22.71 -11.46
N VAL A 205 22.23 -23.75 -12.30
CA VAL A 205 22.86 -25.07 -12.10
C VAL A 205 24.32 -24.90 -11.67
N ILE A 206 24.65 -25.35 -10.46
CA ILE A 206 26.04 -25.63 -10.12
C ILE A 206 26.43 -26.86 -10.94
N ARG A 207 26.94 -26.64 -12.15
CA ARG A 207 27.52 -27.73 -12.95
C ARG A 207 28.62 -28.36 -12.08
N PRO A 208 28.59 -29.67 -11.80
CA PRO A 208 29.71 -30.29 -11.12
C PRO A 208 30.95 -30.03 -11.98
N ALA A 209 31.91 -29.29 -11.42
CA ALA A 209 33.17 -29.03 -12.08
C ALA A 209 33.82 -30.38 -12.44
N PRO A 210 34.48 -30.51 -13.61
CA PRO A 210 35.22 -31.72 -13.93
C PRO A 210 36.15 -32.05 -12.77
N MET A 211 36.02 -33.27 -12.26
CA MET A 211 36.68 -33.79 -11.07
C MET A 211 38.18 -33.39 -11.09
N PRO A 212 38.68 -32.65 -10.08
CA PRO A 212 40.10 -32.41 -9.99
C PRO A 212 40.80 -33.75 -9.79
N THR A 213 41.82 -33.99 -10.62
CA THR A 213 42.73 -35.12 -10.51
C THR A 213 43.26 -35.27 -9.07
N PRO A 214 43.46 -36.50 -8.57
CA PRO A 214 43.85 -36.72 -7.19
C PRO A 214 45.21 -36.07 -6.91
N PHE A 215 45.23 -35.06 -6.05
CA PHE A 215 46.44 -34.42 -5.56
C PHE A 215 47.19 -35.36 -4.58
N PRO A 216 48.53 -35.38 -4.61
CA PRO A 216 49.34 -36.31 -3.83
C PRO A 216 49.32 -36.01 -2.32
N THR A 217 49.51 -37.09 -1.56
CA THR A 217 49.59 -37.20 -0.09
C THR A 217 50.46 -36.11 0.57
N PRO A 218 50.01 -35.46 1.66
CA PRO A 218 50.81 -34.46 2.36
C PRO A 218 51.97 -35.10 3.14
N THR A 219 53.15 -34.51 3.00
CA THR A 219 54.37 -34.83 3.77
C THR A 219 54.25 -34.21 5.18
N PRO A 220 54.67 -34.89 6.27
CA PRO A 220 54.52 -34.35 7.62
C PRO A 220 55.48 -33.17 7.88
N LEU A 221 54.92 -32.06 8.38
CA LEU A 221 55.69 -30.88 8.82
C LEU A 221 56.11 -30.99 10.29
N ARG A 222 57.34 -30.55 10.54
CA ARG A 222 58.06 -30.47 11.82
C ARG A 222 57.44 -29.41 12.76
N PRO A 223 57.43 -29.61 14.10
CA PRO A 223 56.87 -28.62 15.02
C PRO A 223 57.80 -27.41 15.21
N THR A 224 57.20 -26.22 15.24
CA THR A 224 57.81 -24.91 15.55
C THR A 224 57.39 -24.49 16.96
N PRO A 225 58.26 -23.87 17.78
CA PRO A 225 57.99 -23.67 19.20
C PRO A 225 56.98 -22.54 19.49
N THR A 226 56.19 -22.79 20.53
CA THR A 226 55.18 -21.93 21.15
C THR A 226 55.76 -20.60 21.64
N ALA A 227 55.16 -19.48 21.22
CA ALA A 227 55.43 -18.16 21.80
C ALA A 227 54.53 -17.93 23.04
N THR A 228 55.15 -17.49 24.13
CA THR A 228 54.57 -17.14 25.42
C THR A 228 53.62 -15.94 25.32
N MET A 229 52.41 -16.07 25.87
CA MET A 229 51.42 -14.99 25.96
C MET A 229 51.77 -13.96 27.04
N ALA A 230 51.58 -12.68 26.73
CA ALA A 230 51.59 -11.55 27.67
C ALA A 230 50.16 -11.30 28.25
N PRO A 231 50.01 -10.71 29.45
CA PRO A 231 48.71 -10.59 30.10
C PRO A 231 47.79 -9.53 29.47
N SER A 232 46.50 -9.89 29.42
CA SER A 232 45.38 -9.09 28.92
C SER A 232 45.03 -7.91 29.85
N PRO A 233 44.68 -6.72 29.32
CA PRO A 233 44.04 -5.69 30.13
C PRO A 233 42.60 -6.10 30.50
N THR A 234 42.17 -5.68 31.68
CA THR A 234 40.87 -5.95 32.30
C THR A 234 39.71 -5.31 31.49
N PRO A 235 38.59 -6.03 31.23
CA PRO A 235 37.46 -5.46 30.50
C PRO A 235 36.70 -4.46 31.39
N VAL A 236 36.43 -3.27 30.83
CA VAL A 236 35.52 -2.27 31.40
C VAL A 236 34.08 -2.72 31.11
N PRO A 237 33.12 -2.59 32.05
CA PRO A 237 31.72 -2.96 31.79
C PRO A 237 31.15 -2.07 30.67
N PRO A 238 30.43 -2.63 29.68
CA PRO A 238 29.75 -1.82 28.67
C PRO A 238 28.65 -0.99 29.33
N THR A 239 28.67 0.32 29.07
CA THR A 239 27.54 1.21 29.33
C THR A 239 26.32 0.70 28.55
N LEU A 240 25.19 0.51 29.23
CA LEU A 240 23.91 0.17 28.62
C LEU A 240 23.49 1.28 27.65
N VAL A 241 23.74 1.06 26.36
CA VAL A 241 23.12 1.83 25.28
C VAL A 241 21.65 1.38 25.21
N PRO A 242 20.66 2.29 25.17
CA PRO A 242 19.28 1.89 24.91
C PRO A 242 19.21 1.10 23.59
N PRO A 243 18.38 0.04 23.50
CA PRO A 243 18.30 -0.77 22.31
C PRO A 243 17.94 0.12 21.11
N THR A 244 18.80 0.10 20.09
CA THR A 244 18.44 0.64 18.78
C THR A 244 17.23 -0.17 18.29
N PRO A 245 16.12 0.45 17.87
CA PRO A 245 14.99 -0.29 17.34
C PRO A 245 15.50 -1.15 16.17
N THR A 246 15.35 -2.47 16.30
CA THR A 246 15.66 -3.40 15.22
C THR A 246 14.69 -3.10 14.09
N ILE A 247 15.17 -2.50 12.99
CA ILE A 247 14.37 -2.33 11.78
C ILE A 247 14.01 -3.73 11.28
N SER A 248 12.76 -4.13 11.49
CA SER A 248 12.23 -5.44 11.12
C SER A 248 11.16 -5.22 10.05
N GLY A 249 11.55 -5.20 8.78
CA GLY A 249 10.60 -5.12 7.67
C GLY A 249 11.11 -4.36 6.45
N PRO A 250 10.41 -4.46 5.29
CA PRO A 250 10.71 -3.66 4.12
C PRO A 250 10.42 -2.18 4.39
N VAL A 251 11.40 -1.32 4.09
CA VAL A 251 11.24 0.14 4.21
C VAL A 251 10.55 0.66 2.94
N VAL A 252 9.45 1.39 3.10
CA VAL A 252 8.69 1.94 1.97
C VAL A 252 8.73 3.47 1.93
N SER A 253 8.48 4.07 0.76
CA SER A 253 8.56 5.52 0.54
C SER A 253 7.18 6.20 0.61
N LEU A 254 7.07 7.39 0.01
CA LEU A 254 5.80 8.08 -0.22
C LEU A 254 4.80 7.16 -0.95
N GLY A 255 3.55 7.18 -0.51
CA GLY A 255 2.50 6.37 -1.11
C GLY A 255 1.33 6.12 -0.18
N THR A 256 0.34 5.39 -0.70
CA THR A 256 -0.75 4.81 0.08
C THR A 256 -0.56 3.29 0.08
N TYR A 257 -0.60 2.69 1.26
CA TYR A 257 -0.42 1.28 1.51
C TYR A 257 -1.70 0.73 2.10
N ASP A 258 -2.31 -0.22 1.42
CA ASP A 258 -3.55 -0.88 1.85
C ASP A 258 -3.31 -1.77 3.07
N ASP A 259 -4.34 -2.09 3.85
CA ASP A 259 -4.28 -2.92 5.06
C ASP A 259 -3.62 -4.31 4.83
N ASN A 260 -3.79 -4.88 3.64
CA ASN A 260 -3.21 -6.15 3.21
C ASN A 260 -1.77 -6.05 2.66
N HIS A 261 -1.23 -4.83 2.55
CA HIS A 261 0.06 -4.61 1.92
C HIS A 261 1.18 -5.26 2.75
N SER A 262 2.11 -5.97 2.09
CA SER A 262 3.17 -6.77 2.76
C SER A 262 4.14 -5.98 3.65
N ALA A 263 4.18 -4.66 3.50
CA ALA A 263 4.93 -3.76 4.38
C ALA A 263 4.24 -3.46 5.72
N ILE A 264 2.93 -3.70 5.82
CA ILE A 264 2.19 -3.64 7.09
C ILE A 264 2.32 -5.01 7.74
N ARG A 265 2.94 -5.04 8.91
CA ARG A 265 3.20 -6.28 9.65
C ARG A 265 2.34 -6.30 10.89
N TYR A 266 1.39 -7.21 10.95
CA TYR A 266 0.62 -7.50 12.16
C TYR A 266 1.48 -8.36 13.10
N THR A 267 2.22 -7.72 14.01
CA THR A 267 3.30 -8.33 14.80
C THR A 267 2.81 -9.07 16.04
N ALA A 268 1.63 -8.70 16.55
CA ALA A 268 1.01 -9.36 17.70
C ALA A 268 -0.52 -9.28 17.63
N GLY A 269 -1.17 -10.19 18.37
CA GLY A 269 -2.64 -10.37 18.36
C GLY A 269 -3.14 -11.10 17.12
N LEU A 270 -4.36 -11.64 17.21
CA LEU A 270 -5.10 -12.17 16.09
C LEU A 270 -5.72 -11.01 15.32
N TRP A 271 -5.31 -10.85 14.07
CA TRP A 271 -5.90 -9.92 13.13
C TRP A 271 -6.71 -10.70 12.10
N GLU A 272 -7.91 -10.21 11.82
CA GLU A 272 -8.85 -10.80 10.87
C GLU A 272 -9.16 -9.77 9.78
N THR A 273 -9.37 -10.23 8.56
CA THR A 273 -9.72 -9.37 7.41
C THR A 273 -11.23 -9.32 7.26
N ILE A 274 -11.77 -8.15 6.96
CA ILE A 274 -13.14 -7.98 6.47
C ILE A 274 -13.09 -7.42 5.05
N GLU A 275 -13.77 -8.09 4.14
CA GLU A 275 -14.04 -7.55 2.81
C GLU A 275 -15.17 -6.52 2.89
N SER A 276 -14.92 -5.31 2.40
CA SER A 276 -15.89 -4.22 2.36
C SER A 276 -15.53 -3.22 1.27
N LEU A 277 -16.46 -2.99 0.34
CA LEU A 277 -16.30 -1.96 -0.71
C LEU A 277 -16.19 -0.52 -0.16
N SER A 278 -16.46 -0.31 1.13
CA SER A 278 -16.28 0.98 1.80
C SER A 278 -14.87 1.18 2.36
N GLY A 279 -14.10 0.10 2.51
CA GLY A 279 -12.68 0.16 2.84
C GLY A 279 -11.85 0.54 1.61
N TYR A 280 -10.69 1.11 1.85
CA TYR A 280 -9.66 1.25 0.82
C TYR A 280 -9.25 -0.15 0.34
N GLY A 281 -8.97 -0.30 -0.96
CA GLY A 281 -8.61 -1.61 -1.53
C GLY A 281 -9.69 -2.71 -1.50
N GLY A 282 -10.88 -2.44 -0.93
CA GLY A 282 -11.97 -3.40 -0.82
C GLY A 282 -11.97 -4.21 0.49
N GLY A 283 -11.18 -3.82 1.50
CA GLY A 283 -11.15 -4.50 2.79
C GLY A 283 -10.59 -3.63 3.92
N TYR A 284 -10.54 -4.21 5.13
CA TYR A 284 -9.78 -3.68 6.25
C TYR A 284 -9.41 -4.82 7.22
N HIS A 285 -8.31 -4.69 7.96
CA HIS A 285 -7.94 -5.63 9.02
C HIS A 285 -8.38 -5.11 10.37
N TYR A 286 -8.99 -5.96 11.17
CA TYR A 286 -9.40 -5.63 12.53
C TYR A 286 -8.88 -6.63 13.55
N SER A 287 -8.83 -6.20 14.80
CA SER A 287 -8.53 -7.07 15.93
C SER A 287 -9.27 -6.65 17.18
N GLN A 288 -9.76 -7.63 17.92
CA GLN A 288 -10.30 -7.44 19.28
C GLN A 288 -9.27 -7.74 20.37
N ASP A 289 -8.10 -8.25 20.00
CA ASP A 289 -7.11 -8.71 20.97
C ASP A 289 -6.48 -7.53 21.70
N ALA A 290 -6.39 -7.65 23.02
CA ALA A 290 -5.84 -6.61 23.90
C ALA A 290 -4.35 -6.30 23.65
N ASN A 291 -3.63 -7.21 22.99
CA ASN A 291 -2.21 -7.07 22.66
C ASN A 291 -2.00 -6.93 21.15
N ALA A 292 -3.05 -6.63 20.38
CA ALA A 292 -2.94 -6.47 18.94
C ALA A 292 -1.98 -5.32 18.60
N GLU A 293 -0.99 -5.63 17.77
CA GLU A 293 0.05 -4.69 17.37
C GLU A 293 0.32 -4.81 15.87
N MET A 294 0.54 -3.68 15.21
CA MET A 294 1.08 -3.63 13.85
C MET A 294 2.31 -2.72 13.78
N GLU A 295 3.25 -3.08 12.91
CA GLU A 295 4.43 -2.29 12.57
C GLU A 295 4.45 -1.96 11.08
N PHE A 296 4.92 -0.75 10.77
CA PHE A 296 5.10 -0.27 9.41
C PHE A 296 6.32 0.66 9.34
N VAL A 297 7.26 0.35 8.45
CA VAL A 297 8.53 1.09 8.35
C VAL A 297 8.53 1.94 7.08
N PHE A 298 8.75 3.24 7.22
CA PHE A 298 8.67 4.18 6.12
C PHE A 298 9.80 5.20 6.10
N VAL A 299 10.04 5.80 4.93
CA VAL A 299 10.85 7.02 4.78
C VAL A 299 9.96 8.19 4.38
N GLY A 300 9.92 9.23 5.21
CA GLY A 300 9.01 10.35 5.02
C GLY A 300 9.11 11.38 6.14
N THR A 301 8.25 12.39 6.11
CA THR A 301 8.15 13.40 7.19
C THR A 301 6.79 13.35 7.88
N ASP A 302 5.79 12.75 7.24
CA ASP A 302 4.44 12.65 7.76
C ASP A 302 3.86 11.26 7.45
N VAL A 303 3.08 10.72 8.39
CA VAL A 303 2.35 9.46 8.23
C VAL A 303 0.90 9.65 8.70
N VAL A 304 -0.03 9.09 7.94
CA VAL A 304 -1.46 9.12 8.21
C VAL A 304 -1.97 7.69 8.31
N VAL A 305 -2.57 7.36 9.45
CA VAL A 305 -3.26 6.10 9.66
C VAL A 305 -4.72 6.30 9.29
N GLN A 306 -5.20 5.62 8.26
CA GLN A 306 -6.61 5.52 7.93
C GLN A 306 -7.22 4.30 8.63
N TYR A 307 -8.35 4.50 9.29
CA TYR A 307 -9.01 3.47 10.10
C TYR A 307 -10.53 3.51 9.94
N VAL A 308 -11.18 2.42 10.34
CA VAL A 308 -12.64 2.30 10.39
C VAL A 308 -13.12 2.56 11.80
N ALA A 309 -14.24 3.27 11.93
CA ALA A 309 -14.93 3.47 13.20
C ALA A 309 -16.30 2.78 13.21
N PHE A 310 -16.63 2.09 14.31
CA PHE A 310 -17.88 1.32 14.45
C PHE A 310 -18.38 1.28 15.91
N THR A 311 -19.58 0.72 16.12
CA THR A 311 -20.27 0.74 17.43
C THR A 311 -19.55 -0.04 18.52
N ASN A 312 -18.80 -1.08 18.16
CA ASN A 312 -18.06 -1.95 19.09
C ASN A 312 -16.55 -1.69 19.11
N PHE A 313 -16.10 -0.56 18.56
CA PHE A 313 -14.67 -0.26 18.40
C PHE A 313 -14.12 0.55 19.57
N GLY A 314 -12.85 0.32 19.88
CA GLY A 314 -12.15 0.81 21.07
C GLY A 314 -11.16 1.93 20.77
N ILE A 315 -10.13 2.00 21.61
CA ILE A 315 -9.08 3.01 21.52
C ILE A 315 -7.76 2.33 21.17
N PHE A 316 -7.03 2.85 20.19
CA PHE A 316 -5.67 2.43 19.88
C PHE A 316 -4.66 3.58 20.09
N GLU A 317 -3.42 3.20 20.39
CA GLU A 317 -2.29 4.11 20.52
C GLU A 317 -1.46 4.12 19.24
N VAL A 318 -0.94 5.29 18.88
CA VAL A 318 -0.07 5.50 17.72
C VAL A 318 1.32 5.88 18.20
N TYR A 319 2.33 5.10 17.83
CA TYR A 319 3.73 5.35 18.13
C TYR A 319 4.52 5.60 16.84
N VAL A 320 5.47 6.51 16.89
CA VAL A 320 6.49 6.66 15.84
C VAL A 320 7.86 6.64 16.51
N ASP A 321 8.73 5.75 16.04
CA ASP A 321 10.07 5.49 16.59
C ASP A 321 10.05 5.13 18.09
N GLY A 322 9.01 4.38 18.51
CA GLY A 322 8.77 4.01 19.90
C GLY A 322 8.26 5.16 20.80
N ILE A 323 8.02 6.36 20.23
CA ILE A 323 7.48 7.51 20.96
C ILE A 323 5.97 7.60 20.73
N LEU A 324 5.19 7.63 21.81
CA LEU A 324 3.73 7.80 21.75
C LEU A 324 3.38 9.17 21.14
N ARG A 325 2.63 9.16 20.04
CA ARG A 325 2.14 10.34 19.33
C ARG A 325 0.72 10.71 19.72
N GLY A 326 -0.05 9.76 20.22
CA GLY A 326 -1.39 9.97 20.78
C GLY A 326 -2.24 8.71 20.73
N GLU A 327 -3.52 8.90 21.02
CA GLU A 327 -4.55 7.87 21.03
C GLU A 327 -5.66 8.25 20.07
N ALA A 328 -6.24 7.26 19.39
CA ALA A 328 -7.41 7.42 18.55
C ALA A 328 -8.55 6.58 19.13
N ASP A 329 -9.70 7.23 19.37
CA ASP A 329 -10.95 6.55 19.68
C ASP A 329 -11.66 6.23 18.36
N SER A 330 -11.78 4.95 18.04
CA SER A 330 -12.42 4.47 16.81
C SER A 330 -13.88 4.08 17.01
N TYR A 331 -14.54 4.57 18.05
CA TYR A 331 -15.99 4.45 18.18
C TYR A 331 -16.75 5.41 17.25
N ALA A 332 -17.80 4.89 16.62
CA ALA A 332 -18.84 5.70 16.00
C ALA A 332 -20.22 5.02 16.17
N ALA A 333 -21.28 5.81 16.25
CA ALA A 333 -22.65 5.28 16.35
C ALA A 333 -23.12 4.55 15.08
N GLU A 334 -22.50 4.87 13.93
CA GLU A 334 -22.71 4.23 12.64
C GLU A 334 -21.34 3.93 12.00
N GLY A 335 -21.29 2.92 11.13
CA GLY A 335 -20.05 2.54 10.47
C GLY A 335 -19.50 3.66 9.60
N THR A 336 -18.34 4.17 9.99
CA THR A 336 -17.70 5.31 9.35
C THR A 336 -16.29 4.92 8.88
N PHE A 337 -16.08 5.00 7.58
CA PHE A 337 -14.81 4.65 6.93
C PHE A 337 -13.96 5.90 6.68
N GLY A 338 -12.67 5.71 6.38
CA GLY A 338 -11.78 6.83 6.03
C GLY A 338 -11.45 7.79 7.17
N GLN A 339 -11.60 7.38 8.43
CA GLN A 339 -11.15 8.19 9.56
C GLN A 339 -9.63 8.24 9.60
N VAL A 340 -9.05 9.36 10.05
CA VAL A 340 -7.59 9.55 9.96
C VAL A 340 -6.95 10.02 11.26
N PHE A 341 -5.83 9.40 11.63
CA PHE A 341 -4.90 9.90 12.64
C PHE A 341 -3.61 10.34 11.95
N ARG A 342 -3.22 11.61 12.10
CA ARG A 342 -2.07 12.20 11.41
C ARG A 342 -0.91 12.45 12.36
N VAL A 343 0.27 11.98 11.97
CA VAL A 343 1.54 12.31 12.62
C VAL A 343 2.40 13.05 11.61
N GLY A 344 2.64 14.33 11.85
CA GLY A 344 3.48 15.14 10.97
C GLY A 344 4.69 15.77 11.63
N GLY A 345 5.49 16.45 10.81
CA GLY A 345 6.68 17.20 11.23
C GLY A 345 7.83 16.32 11.69
N LEU A 346 7.92 15.09 11.18
CA LEU A 346 9.06 14.20 11.40
C LEU A 346 10.26 14.67 10.56
N PRO A 347 11.50 14.50 11.04
CA PRO A 347 12.68 14.65 10.18
C PRO A 347 12.57 13.74 8.96
N HIS A 348 13.12 14.11 7.80
CA HIS A 348 13.14 13.19 6.67
C HIS A 348 14.15 12.07 6.91
N ASN A 349 13.68 10.95 7.44
CA ASN A 349 14.49 9.76 7.75
C ASN A 349 13.63 8.49 7.68
N ILE A 350 14.24 7.35 7.96
CA ILE A 350 13.54 6.09 8.20
C ILE A 350 12.87 6.17 9.58
N HIS A 351 11.58 5.86 9.61
CA HIS A 351 10.73 5.83 10.78
C HIS A 351 10.02 4.50 10.92
N THR A 352 9.71 4.12 12.16
CA THR A 352 8.85 2.97 12.46
C THR A 352 7.55 3.45 13.07
N LEU A 353 6.43 3.25 12.38
CA LEU A 353 5.08 3.40 12.90
C LEU A 353 4.67 2.10 13.61
N THR A 354 4.17 2.22 14.84
CA THR A 354 3.57 1.10 15.58
C THR A 354 2.18 1.50 16.05
N LEU A 355 1.17 0.65 15.80
CA LEU A 355 -0.17 0.80 16.37
C LEU A 355 -0.41 -0.30 17.39
N ARG A 356 -1.02 0.06 18.52
CA ARG A 356 -1.32 -0.90 19.59
C ARG A 356 -2.73 -0.76 20.10
N ASN A 357 -3.48 -1.86 20.16
CA ASN A 357 -4.77 -1.88 20.84
C ASN A 357 -4.56 -1.65 22.34
N THR A 358 -5.36 -0.77 22.93
CA THR A 358 -5.27 -0.47 24.36
C THR A 358 -6.19 -1.35 25.22
N ALA A 359 -7.08 -2.12 24.58
CA ALA A 359 -8.22 -2.77 25.22
C ALA A 359 -9.12 -1.82 26.03
N ARG A 360 -9.02 -0.51 25.79
CA ARG A 360 -9.91 0.50 26.34
C ARG A 360 -10.96 0.87 25.31
N ARG A 361 -12.08 1.36 25.81
CA ARG A 361 -13.19 1.90 25.03
C ARG A 361 -13.79 3.08 25.77
N ASN A 362 -14.42 3.99 25.04
CA ASN A 362 -15.32 4.93 25.69
C ASN A 362 -16.61 4.20 26.18
N PRO A 363 -17.37 4.80 27.12
CA PRO A 363 -18.57 4.16 27.68
C PRO A 363 -19.71 3.88 26.69
N SER A 364 -19.70 4.53 25.52
CA SER A 364 -20.73 4.38 24.49
C SER A 364 -20.44 3.26 23.50
N SER A 365 -19.20 2.77 23.45
CA SER A 365 -18.80 1.64 22.61
C SER A 365 -19.20 0.30 23.22
N GLU A 366 -19.54 -0.67 22.38
CA GLU A 366 -19.91 -2.04 22.77
C GLU A 366 -18.71 -2.98 22.96
N GLY A 367 -17.52 -2.57 22.51
CA GLY A 367 -16.33 -3.41 22.52
C GLY A 367 -15.02 -2.61 22.44
N THR A 368 -13.92 -3.31 22.18
CA THR A 368 -12.56 -2.78 22.16
C THR A 368 -11.85 -3.09 20.84
N VAL A 369 -12.62 -3.27 19.78
CA VAL A 369 -12.08 -3.64 18.46
C VAL A 369 -11.36 -2.46 17.83
N ILE A 370 -10.24 -2.70 17.17
CA ILE A 370 -9.56 -1.70 16.36
C ILE A 370 -9.51 -2.21 14.93
N ALA A 371 -9.58 -1.31 13.95
CA ALA A 371 -9.57 -1.68 12.53
C ALA A 371 -8.75 -0.69 11.71
N ILE A 372 -7.80 -1.20 10.95
CA ILE A 372 -6.88 -0.42 10.11
C ILE A 372 -7.24 -0.68 8.66
N ASP A 373 -7.28 0.39 7.88
CA ASP A 373 -7.77 0.41 6.50
C ASP A 373 -6.64 0.76 5.53
N ALA A 374 -5.88 1.83 5.80
CA ALA A 374 -4.72 2.17 4.98
C ALA A 374 -3.69 3.00 5.76
N ILE A 375 -2.47 3.08 5.23
CA ILE A 375 -1.41 3.96 5.71
C ILE A 375 -0.95 4.85 4.56
N HIS A 376 -0.89 6.16 4.80
CA HIS A 376 -0.38 7.13 3.82
C HIS A 376 0.93 7.74 4.33
N VAL A 377 1.96 7.71 3.49
CA VAL A 377 3.25 8.36 3.74
C VAL A 377 3.32 9.61 2.87
N LEU A 378 3.52 10.76 3.51
CA LEU A 378 3.51 12.08 2.86
C LEU A 378 4.84 12.83 3.12
N GLN A 379 5.08 13.85 2.29
CA GLN A 379 6.07 14.89 2.48
C GLN A 379 5.36 16.25 2.51
N PRO A 380 5.92 17.29 3.17
CA PRO A 380 5.28 18.59 3.20
C PRO A 380 5.35 19.15 1.78
N SER A 381 4.27 19.75 1.29
CA SER A 381 4.37 20.57 0.09
C SER A 381 5.40 21.67 0.34
N LEU A 382 6.44 21.76 -0.49
CA LEU A 382 7.31 22.92 -0.48
C LEU A 382 6.42 24.17 -0.69
N PRO A 383 6.55 25.23 0.13
CA PRO A 383 5.88 26.48 -0.18
C PRO A 383 6.33 26.92 -1.58
N ASP A 384 5.35 27.28 -2.41
CA ASP A 384 5.52 27.72 -3.79
C ASP A 384 6.68 28.74 -3.85
N PRO A 385 7.69 28.58 -4.75
CA PRO A 385 8.74 29.58 -4.89
C PRO A 385 8.07 30.92 -5.17
N THR A 386 8.29 31.88 -4.27
CA THR A 386 7.75 33.23 -4.42
C THR A 386 8.17 33.75 -5.78
N PRO A 387 7.24 34.27 -6.62
CA PRO A 387 7.61 34.78 -7.93
C PRO A 387 8.68 35.87 -7.75
N PRO A 388 9.73 35.91 -8.60
CA PRO A 388 10.71 36.97 -8.51
C PRO A 388 9.99 38.31 -8.72
N GLY A 389 10.06 39.17 -7.70
CA GLY A 389 9.51 40.52 -7.77
C GLY A 389 10.09 41.25 -8.97
N GLY A 390 9.21 41.73 -9.84
CA GLY A 390 9.59 42.60 -10.95
C GLY A 390 9.91 43.98 -10.40
N ASP A 391 11.17 44.38 -10.54
CA ASP A 391 11.59 45.79 -10.53
C ASP A 391 11.21 46.48 -11.85
#